data_AF-A0A9P6XMA2-F1
#
_entry.id   AF-A0A9P6XMA2-F1
#
_cell.length_a   1.000
_cell.length_b   1.000
_cell.length_c   1.000
_cell.angle_alpha   90.00
_cell.angle_beta   90.00
_cell.angle_gamma   90.00
#
_symmetry.space_group_name_H-M   'P 1'
#
loop_
_entity.id
_entity.type
_entity.pdbx_description
1 polymer ?
#
loop_
_entity_poly.entity_id
_entity_poly.type
_entity_poly.pdbx_seq_one_letter_code
_entity_poly.pdbx_strand_id
1 'polypeptide(L)'
;MIAGLIDYSNRLNAEQIGPDVSRSGPFCMHQLKKMFGTSRIAASGCDRVVSQWPCLARHISVIYKDQLFSVQVIGSHGETVSVKQIDQ
;
A
#
# COMPACT_ATOMS: atom_id res chain seq x y z
N MET A 1 -9.39 5.36 -8.78
CA MET A 1 -8.05 5.47 -8.18
C MET A 1 -7.81 4.42 -7.09
N ILE A 2 -8.60 4.40 -6.02
CA ILE A 2 -8.41 3.49 -4.86
C ILE A 2 -8.30 2.01 -5.27
N ALA A 3 -9.26 1.51 -6.07
CA ALA A 3 -9.25 0.11 -6.51
C ALA A 3 -7.97 -0.30 -7.27
N GLY A 4 -7.42 0.59 -8.10
CA GLY A 4 -6.18 0.31 -8.84
C GLY A 4 -4.95 0.25 -7.95
N LEU A 5 -4.90 1.07 -6.90
CA LEU A 5 -3.82 1.02 -5.89
C LEU A 5 -3.90 -0.25 -5.04
N ILE A 6 -5.10 -0.69 -4.69
CA ILE A 6 -5.30 -1.95 -3.98
C ILE A 6 -4.89 -3.15 -4.86
N ASP A 7 -5.32 -3.17 -6.12
CA ASP A 7 -4.89 -4.20 -7.09
C ASP A 7 -3.37 -4.28 -7.19
N TYR A 8 -2.71 -3.13 -7.37
CA TYR A 8 -1.26 -3.06 -7.45
C TYR A 8 -0.58 -3.54 -6.16
N SER A 9 -1.08 -3.13 -4.99
CA SER A 9 -0.58 -3.60 -3.69
C SER A 9 -0.71 -5.12 -3.53
N ASN A 10 -1.85 -5.69 -3.93
CA ASN A 10 -2.10 -7.13 -3.87
C ASN A 10 -1.14 -7.90 -4.79
N ARG A 11 -0.96 -7.44 -6.04
CA ARG A 11 -0.01 -8.03 -7.00
C ARG A 11 1.44 -7.93 -6.50
N LEU A 12 1.80 -6.82 -5.88
CA LEU A 12 3.12 -6.63 -5.26
C LEU A 12 3.34 -7.60 -4.09
N ASN A 13 2.35 -7.75 -3.21
CA ASN A 13 2.41 -8.67 -2.07
C ASN A 13 2.50 -10.13 -2.54
N ALA A 14 1.84 -10.48 -3.65
CA ALA A 14 1.89 -11.79 -4.27
C ALA A 14 3.14 -12.02 -5.14
N GLU A 15 4.08 -11.07 -5.20
CA GLU A 15 5.27 -11.10 -6.07
C GLU A 15 4.96 -11.33 -7.56
N GLN A 16 3.81 -10.83 -8.02
CA GLN A 16 3.33 -10.94 -9.40
C GLN A 16 3.72 -9.75 -10.29
N ILE A 17 4.50 -8.81 -9.76
CA ILE A 17 5.03 -7.70 -10.53
C ILE A 17 6.39 -8.11 -11.07
N GLY A 18 6.48 -8.22 -12.40
CA GLY A 18 7.74 -8.50 -13.09
C GLY A 18 8.79 -7.39 -12.83
N PRO A 19 10.09 -7.72 -12.88
CA PRO A 19 11.14 -6.74 -12.67
C PRO A 19 11.12 -5.67 -13.77
N ASP A 20 11.31 -4.42 -13.37
CA ASP A 20 11.54 -3.34 -14.32
C ASP A 20 12.89 -3.54 -14.98
N VAL A 21 12.95 -3.37 -16.30
CA VAL A 21 14.15 -3.63 -17.10
C VAL A 21 14.52 -2.40 -17.93
N SER A 22 15.83 -2.16 -18.02
CA SER A 22 16.40 -1.21 -18.97
C SER A 22 17.22 -1.95 -20.03
N ARG A 23 17.77 -1.20 -21.00
CA ARG A 23 18.74 -1.75 -21.96
C ARG A 23 19.97 -2.36 -21.29
N SER A 24 20.30 -1.94 -20.08
CA SER A 24 21.45 -2.41 -19.30
C SER A 24 21.14 -3.61 -18.40
N GLY A 25 19.87 -4.02 -18.30
CA GLY A 25 19.45 -5.15 -17.46
C GLY A 25 18.33 -4.82 -16.46
N PRO A 26 17.97 -5.78 -15.60
CA PRO A 26 16.90 -5.65 -14.61
C PRO A 26 17.29 -4.74 -13.44
N PHE A 27 16.31 -4.00 -12.93
CA PHE A 27 16.43 -3.19 -11.72
C PHE A 27 16.05 -3.97 -10.46
N CYS A 28 16.59 -3.51 -9.33
CA CYS A 28 16.18 -4.02 -8.02
C CYS A 28 14.77 -3.51 -7.67
N MET A 29 13.85 -4.41 -7.36
CA MET A 29 12.46 -4.08 -7.03
C MET A 29 12.21 -3.86 -5.51
N HIS A 30 13.28 -3.77 -4.70
CA HIS A 30 13.14 -3.67 -3.24
C HIS A 30 12.37 -2.43 -2.78
N GLN A 31 12.49 -1.32 -3.51
CA GLN A 31 11.79 -0.08 -3.20
C GLN A 31 10.27 -0.25 -3.23
N LEU A 32 9.74 -1.03 -4.18
CA LEU A 32 8.31 -1.25 -4.30
C LEU A 32 7.72 -1.90 -3.05
N LYS A 33 8.46 -2.82 -2.41
CA LYS A 33 8.06 -3.49 -1.15
C LYS A 33 7.83 -2.50 0.01
N LYS A 34 8.23 -1.23 -0.13
CA LYS A 34 8.09 -0.16 0.87
C LYS A 34 7.04 0.89 0.51
N MET A 35 6.28 0.71 -0.58
CA MET A 35 5.30 1.70 -1.04
C MET A 35 3.98 1.69 -0.25
N PHE A 36 3.56 0.54 0.28
CA PHE A 36 2.31 0.38 1.01
C PHE A 36 2.58 0.04 2.48
N GLY A 37 1.65 0.40 3.38
CA GLY A 37 1.78 0.10 4.81
C GLY A 37 3.04 0.71 5.46
N THR A 38 3.53 1.82 4.91
CA THR A 38 4.77 2.46 5.32
C THR A 38 4.51 3.88 5.79
N SER A 39 5.16 4.28 6.89
CA SER A 39 5.05 5.62 7.45
C SER A 39 6.37 6.06 8.09
N ARG A 40 6.64 7.36 8.06
CA ARG A 40 7.74 8.00 8.78
C ARG A 40 7.26 8.36 10.19
N ILE A 41 8.01 7.95 11.20
CA ILE A 41 7.76 8.24 12.60
C ILE A 41 8.81 9.24 13.08
N ALA A 42 8.34 10.40 13.54
CA ALA A 42 9.19 11.42 14.14
C ALA A 42 9.88 10.87 15.39
N ALA A 43 11.19 11.09 15.52
CA ALA A 43 11.96 10.67 16.68
C ALA A 43 13.10 11.66 16.99
N SER A 44 13.52 11.73 18.25
CA SER A 44 14.62 12.60 18.66
C SER A 44 15.92 12.16 17.99
N GLY A 45 16.68 13.11 17.46
CA GLY A 45 17.96 12.89 16.77
C GLY A 45 17.80 12.47 15.31
N CYS A 46 17.00 11.43 15.03
CA CYS A 46 16.72 11.00 13.67
C CYS A 46 15.40 10.24 13.58
N ASP A 47 14.59 10.59 12.59
CA ASP A 47 13.34 9.90 12.31
C ASP A 47 13.56 8.48 11.79
N ARG A 48 12.53 7.65 11.94
CA ARG A 48 12.56 6.26 11.48
C ARG A 48 11.43 5.98 10.50
N VAL A 49 11.69 5.13 9.52
CA VAL A 49 10.67 4.60 8.61
C VAL A 49 10.18 3.27 9.17
N VAL A 50 8.89 3.17 9.44
CA VAL A 50 8.21 1.91 9.77
C VAL A 50 7.57 1.41 8.50
N SER A 51 7.92 0.19 8.09
CA SER A 51 7.37 -0.47 6.91
C SER A 51 7.16 -1.94 7.22
N GLN A 52 6.15 -2.53 6.62
CA GLN A 52 5.91 -3.96 6.69
C GLN A 52 5.66 -4.49 5.28
N TRP A 53 6.39 -5.53 4.91
CA TRP A 53 6.12 -6.30 3.70
C TRP A 53 5.96 -7.78 4.07
N PRO A 54 4.91 -8.46 3.59
CA PRO A 54 3.78 -7.91 2.82
C PRO A 54 2.94 -6.92 3.64
N CYS A 55 2.24 -6.01 2.96
CA CYS A 55 1.35 -5.06 3.62
C CYS A 55 0.11 -5.82 4.15
N LEU A 56 -0.01 -5.96 5.48
CA LEU A 56 -1.12 -6.67 6.12
C LEU A 56 -2.32 -5.77 6.47
N ALA A 57 -2.18 -4.46 6.29
CA ALA A 57 -3.26 -3.51 6.59
C ALA A 57 -4.44 -3.72 5.64
N ARG A 58 -5.65 -3.79 6.21
CA ARG A 58 -6.90 -4.00 5.47
C ARG A 58 -7.75 -2.74 5.30
N HIS A 59 -7.23 -1.59 5.74
CA HIS A 59 -7.88 -0.29 5.68
C HIS A 59 -6.97 0.75 5.00
N ILE A 60 -7.58 1.85 4.57
CA ILE A 60 -6.89 3.07 4.18
C ILE A 60 -7.28 4.21 5.13
N SER A 61 -6.40 5.21 5.24
CA SER A 61 -6.72 6.46 5.90
C SER A 61 -7.23 7.47 4.87
N VAL A 62 -8.44 7.98 5.06
CA VAL A 62 -9.02 9.06 4.26
C VAL A 62 -9.00 10.34 5.09
N ILE A 63 -8.50 11.43 4.50
CA ILE A 63 -8.50 12.75 5.14
C ILE A 63 -9.52 13.62 4.43
N TYR A 64 -10.51 14.12 5.16
CA TYR A 64 -11.54 15.02 4.64
C TYR A 64 -11.92 16.04 5.71
N LYS A 65 -11.87 17.34 5.37
CA LYS A 65 -12.18 18.45 6.29
C LYS A 65 -11.46 18.33 7.64
N ASP A 66 -10.15 18.12 7.60
CA ASP A 66 -9.28 17.97 8.77
C ASP A 66 -9.63 16.80 9.70
N GLN A 67 -10.44 15.85 9.22
CA GLN A 67 -10.78 14.62 9.94
C GLN A 67 -10.13 13.41 9.25
N LEU A 68 -9.66 12.47 10.07
CA LEU A 68 -9.13 11.18 9.61
C LEU A 68 -10.19 10.09 9.77
N PHE A 69 -10.40 9.32 8.71
CA PHE A 69 -11.29 8.17 8.68
C PHE A 69 -10.51 6.91 8.33
N SER A 70 -10.75 5.82 9.07
CA SER A 70 -10.25 4.49 8.72
C SER A 70 -11.31 3.76 7.90
N VAL A 71 -11.06 3.60 6.60
CA VAL A 71 -11.99 2.97 5.66
C VAL A 71 -11.50 1.56 5.32
N GLN A 72 -12.31 0.56 5.61
CA GLN A 72 -12.00 -0.84 5.29
C GLN A 72 -12.03 -1.06 3.77
N VAL A 73 -10.99 -1.67 3.21
CA VAL A 73 -10.89 -1.91 1.75
C VAL A 73 -10.59 -3.37 1.40
N ILE A 74 -10.15 -4.17 2.36
CA ILE A 74 -10.00 -5.62 2.22
C ILE A 74 -10.96 -6.31 3.21
N GLY A 75 -11.78 -7.21 2.72
CA GLY A 75 -12.74 -7.95 3.51
C GLY A 75 -12.12 -9.01 4.42
N SER A 76 -12.97 -9.78 5.10
CA SER A 76 -12.53 -10.73 6.12
C SER A 76 -11.76 -11.91 5.52
N HIS A 77 -12.07 -12.28 4.28
CA HIS A 77 -11.47 -13.40 3.54
C HIS A 77 -10.37 -12.96 2.56
N GLY A 78 -9.94 -11.68 2.60
CA GLY A 78 -8.88 -11.15 1.74
C GLY A 78 -9.38 -10.60 0.39
N GLU A 79 -10.69 -10.57 0.19
CA GLU A 79 -11.35 -9.99 -0.98
C GLU A 79 -11.27 -8.47 -0.99
N THR A 80 -11.04 -7.85 -2.15
CA THR A 80 -11.12 -6.40 -2.29
C THR A 80 -12.59 -5.96 -2.23
N VAL A 81 -12.89 -4.99 -1.35
CA VAL A 81 -14.24 -4.39 -1.24
C VAL A 81 -14.59 -3.67 -2.56
N SER A 82 -15.85 -3.76 -3.00
CA SER A 82 -16.24 -3.16 -4.28
C SER A 82 -16.18 -1.63 -4.21
N VAL A 83 -15.87 -0.97 -5.33
CA VAL A 83 -15.81 0.51 -5.40
C VAL A 83 -17.10 1.16 -4.91
N LYS A 84 -18.26 0.56 -5.26
CA LYS A 84 -19.57 1.05 -4.81
C LYS A 84 -19.74 1.05 -3.29
N GLN A 85 -19.08 0.14 -2.59
CA GLN A 85 -19.11 0.06 -1.12
C GLN A 85 -18.10 1.01 -0.46
N ILE A 86 -17.07 1.45 -1.19
CA ILE A 86 -16.08 2.43 -0.71
C ILE A 86 -16.61 3.87 -0.85
N ASP A 87 -17.47 4.11 -1.85
CA ASP A 87 -18.07 5.42 -2.12
C ASP A 87 -19.30 5.76 -1.24
N GLN A 88 -19.72 4.83 -0.36
CA GLN A 88 -20.83 4.99 0.58
C GLN A 88 -20.35 5.53 1.93
#